data_AF-A0A3M1HFZ4-F1
#
_entry.id   AF-A0A3M1HFZ4-F1
#
_cell.length_a   1.000
_cell.length_b   1.000
_cell.length_c   1.000
_cell.angle_alpha   90.00
_cell.angle_beta   90.00
_cell.angle_gamma   90.00
#
_symmetry.space_group_name_H-M   'P 1'
#
loop_
_entity.id
_entity.type
_entity.pdbx_description
1 polymer ?
#
loop_
_entity_poly.entity_id
_entity_poly.type
_entity_poly.pdbx_seq_one_letter_code
_entity_poly.pdbx_strand_id
1 'polypeptide(L)'
;MRVADPAWIGAKLRQLLDYAELRGEFWAHVPGEERSRLYPSTVAYVARLIVHRFAMLSILDEEGYPMEHMGGVSFEEDEEKVVALRAAGAMENRMMAGKRCEECGHYAVIRRDGCEYCTACGALGSCG
;
A
#
# COMPACT_ATOMS: atom_id res chain seq x y z
N MET A 1 -7.49 9.83 -3.21
CA MET A 1 -7.48 9.06 -4.47
C MET A 1 -8.72 8.17 -4.48
N ARG A 2 -9.63 8.29 -5.45
CA ARG A 2 -10.80 7.40 -5.55
C ARG A 2 -10.39 6.21 -6.41
N VAL A 3 -10.27 5.03 -5.82
CA VAL A 3 -10.07 3.78 -6.56
C VAL A 3 -11.47 3.29 -6.94
N ALA A 4 -11.78 3.28 -8.23
CA ALA A 4 -13.13 2.95 -8.71
C ALA A 4 -13.46 1.44 -8.57
N ASP A 5 -12.44 0.58 -8.67
CA ASP A 5 -12.58 -0.87 -8.55
C ASP A 5 -11.26 -1.49 -8.04
N PRO A 6 -11.19 -1.92 -6.77
CA PRO A 6 -10.04 -2.61 -6.18
C PRO A 6 -9.66 -3.91 -6.91
N ALA A 7 -10.63 -4.67 -7.43
CA ALA A 7 -10.35 -5.92 -8.13
C ALA A 7 -9.69 -5.64 -9.49
N TRP A 8 -10.19 -4.66 -10.23
CA TRP A 8 -9.61 -4.28 -11.52
C TRP A 8 -8.21 -3.69 -11.37
N ILE A 9 -8.00 -2.77 -10.41
CA ILE A 9 -6.67 -2.19 -10.18
C ILE A 9 -5.68 -3.27 -9.71
N GLY A 10 -6.10 -4.18 -8.82
CA GLY A 10 -5.27 -5.31 -8.38
C GLY A 10 -4.91 -6.23 -9.55
N ALA A 11 -5.87 -6.56 -10.41
CA ALA A 11 -5.61 -7.35 -11.62
C ALA A 11 -4.60 -6.68 -12.56
N LYS A 12 -4.68 -5.36 -12.75
CA LYS A 12 -3.73 -4.60 -13.57
C LYS A 12 -2.34 -4.51 -12.94
N LEU A 13 -2.26 -4.25 -11.64
CA LEU A 13 -0.98 -4.21 -10.93
C LEU A 13 -0.26 -5.56 -10.99
N ARG A 14 -0.98 -6.67 -10.82
CA ARG A 14 -0.40 -8.02 -10.93
C ARG A 14 0.21 -8.31 -12.30
N GLN A 15 -0.41 -7.84 -13.39
CA GLN A 15 0.16 -7.96 -14.75
C GLN A 15 1.44 -7.14 -14.95
N LEU A 16 1.69 -6.15 -14.09
CA LEU A 16 2.87 -5.29 -14.18
C LEU A 16 4.01 -5.77 -13.27
N LEU A 17 3.75 -6.64 -12.28
CA LEU A 17 4.76 -7.06 -11.29
C LEU A 17 5.97 -7.80 -11.90
N ASP A 18 5.78 -8.45 -13.05
CA ASP A 18 6.79 -9.21 -13.78
C ASP A 18 7.10 -8.61 -15.17
N TYR A 19 6.54 -7.43 -15.48
CA TYR A 19 6.79 -6.75 -16.74
C TYR A 19 8.27 -6.40 -16.88
N ALA A 20 8.92 -6.90 -17.94
CA ALA A 20 10.33 -6.65 -18.23
C ALA A 20 10.50 -5.60 -19.35
N GLU A 21 11.33 -4.60 -19.09
CA GLU A 21 11.72 -3.58 -20.08
C GLU A 21 13.12 -3.90 -20.63
N LEU A 22 13.43 -3.46 -21.86
CA LEU A 22 14.78 -3.63 -22.42
C LEU A 22 15.82 -2.92 -21.55
N ARG A 23 16.68 -3.71 -20.88
CA ARG A 23 17.68 -3.24 -19.90
C ARG A 23 17.07 -2.43 -18.75
N GLY A 24 15.83 -2.75 -18.37
CA GLY A 24 15.13 -2.10 -17.26
C GLY A 24 15.36 -2.76 -15.91
N GLU A 25 16.15 -3.84 -15.85
CA GLU A 25 16.40 -4.56 -14.61
C GLU A 25 17.29 -3.78 -13.65
N PHE A 26 16.95 -3.76 -12.36
CA PHE A 26 17.72 -3.06 -11.34
C PHE A 26 17.46 -3.61 -9.94
N TRP A 27 18.41 -3.35 -9.03
CA TRP A 27 18.27 -3.70 -7.62
C TRP A 27 17.48 -2.63 -6.88
N ALA A 28 16.48 -3.06 -6.12
CA ALA A 28 15.72 -2.19 -5.24
C ALA A 28 15.32 -2.92 -3.95
N HIS A 29 14.96 -2.15 -2.94
CA HIS A 29 14.49 -2.65 -1.67
C HIS A 29 13.19 -3.45 -1.80
N VAL A 30 12.95 -4.41 -0.92
CA VAL A 30 11.64 -5.09 -0.83
C VAL A 30 10.79 -4.32 0.19
N PRO A 31 9.63 -3.75 -0.20
CA PRO A 31 8.81 -3.01 0.73
C PRO A 31 8.41 -3.88 1.93
N GLY A 32 8.75 -3.42 3.15
CA GLY A 32 8.49 -4.15 4.40
C GLY A 32 9.63 -5.05 4.89
N GLU A 33 10.73 -5.19 4.16
CA GLU A 33 11.89 -5.99 4.56
C GLU A 33 13.19 -5.21 4.40
N GLU A 34 14.22 -5.46 5.22
CA GLU A 34 15.53 -4.80 5.06
C GLU A 34 16.32 -5.22 3.80
N ARG A 35 15.80 -6.19 3.04
CA ARG A 35 16.50 -6.82 1.91
C ARG A 35 16.24 -6.11 0.59
N SER A 36 17.19 -6.21 -0.32
CA SER A 36 17.03 -5.80 -1.72
C SER A 36 16.95 -7.01 -2.64
N ARG A 37 16.23 -6.88 -3.75
CA ARG A 37 16.15 -7.87 -4.82
C ARG A 37 16.26 -7.24 -6.20
N LEU A 38 16.56 -8.05 -7.21
CA LEU A 38 16.51 -7.64 -8.61
C LEU A 38 15.04 -7.57 -9.07
N TYR A 39 14.65 -6.44 -9.65
CA TYR A 39 13.35 -6.23 -10.28
C TYR A 39 13.49 -6.16 -11.80
N PRO A 40 12.51 -6.63 -12.58
CA PRO A 40 12.61 -6.73 -14.04
C PRO A 40 12.43 -5.40 -14.79
N SER A 41 11.77 -4.40 -14.16
CA SER A 41 11.60 -3.06 -14.71
C SER A 41 11.24 -2.04 -13.64
N THR A 42 11.35 -0.75 -13.97
CA THR A 42 10.89 0.34 -13.09
C THR A 42 9.38 0.24 -12.86
N VAL A 43 8.63 -0.11 -13.91
CA VAL A 43 7.17 -0.31 -13.83
C VAL A 43 6.81 -1.43 -12.85
N ALA A 44 7.53 -2.54 -12.89
CA ALA A 44 7.34 -3.65 -11.97
C ALA A 44 7.60 -3.25 -10.51
N TYR A 45 8.64 -2.45 -10.28
CA TYR A 45 8.93 -1.96 -8.93
C TYR A 45 7.88 -0.96 -8.44
N VAL A 46 7.43 -0.03 -9.28
CA VAL A 46 6.34 0.89 -8.96
C VAL A 46 5.04 0.12 -8.66
N ALA A 47 4.71 -0.91 -9.44
CA ALA A 47 3.56 -1.76 -9.17
C ALA A 47 3.67 -2.44 -7.80
N ARG A 48 4.84 -2.96 -7.44
CA ARG A 48 5.09 -3.56 -6.10
C ARG A 48 4.89 -2.54 -4.97
N LEU A 49 5.35 -1.30 -5.14
CA LEU A 49 5.16 -0.23 -4.15
C LEU A 49 3.68 0.14 -3.98
N ILE A 50 2.92 0.19 -5.08
CA ILE A 50 1.48 0.47 -5.03
C ILE A 50 0.74 -0.67 -4.33
N VAL A 51 1.03 -1.93 -4.65
CA VAL A 51 0.44 -3.10 -3.97
C VAL A 51 0.72 -3.05 -2.48
N HIS A 52 1.98 -2.83 -2.08
CA HIS A 52 2.34 -2.71 -0.66
C HIS A 52 1.57 -1.58 0.03
N ARG A 53 1.43 -0.42 -0.61
CA ARG A 53 0.65 0.69 -0.04
C ARG A 53 -0.83 0.34 0.09
N PHE A 54 -1.40 -0.39 -0.87
CA PHE A 54 -2.80 -0.81 -0.81
C PHE A 54 -3.03 -1.91 0.23
N ALA A 55 -2.05 -2.78 0.46
CA ALA A 55 -2.04 -3.74 1.57
C ALA A 55 -2.08 -3.06 2.94
N MET A 56 -1.23 -2.05 3.13
CA MET A 56 -1.21 -1.23 4.35
C MET A 56 -2.53 -0.49 4.60
N LEU A 57 -3.27 -0.16 3.53
CA LEU A 57 -4.60 0.46 3.61
C LEU A 57 -5.75 -0.56 3.63
N SER A 58 -5.44 -1.85 3.67
CA SER A 58 -6.42 -2.96 3.64
C SER A 58 -7.36 -2.92 2.43
N ILE A 59 -6.89 -2.39 1.29
CA ILE A 59 -7.62 -2.36 0.01
C ILE A 59 -7.33 -3.65 -0.78
N LEU A 60 -6.05 -4.02 -0.85
CA LEU A 60 -5.57 -5.28 -1.42
C LEU A 60 -4.86 -6.10 -0.32
N ASP A 61 -4.54 -7.35 -0.59
CA ASP A 61 -3.55 -8.12 0.17
C ASP A 61 -2.12 -7.86 -0.34
N GLU A 62 -1.12 -8.56 0.22
CA GLU A 62 0.29 -8.41 -0.18
C GLU A 62 0.59 -8.96 -1.58
N GLU A 63 -0.28 -9.83 -2.09
CA GLU A 63 -0.22 -10.44 -3.42
C GLU A 63 -0.94 -9.59 -4.49
N GLY A 64 -1.72 -8.59 -4.08
CA GLY A 64 -2.46 -7.68 -4.96
C GLY A 64 -3.87 -8.15 -5.33
N TYR A 65 -4.48 -9.05 -4.55
CA TYR A 65 -5.91 -9.37 -4.63
C TYR A 65 -6.72 -8.49 -3.69
N PRO A 66 -7.99 -8.19 -4.02
CA PRO A 66 -8.84 -7.38 -3.16
C PRO A 66 -9.15 -8.09 -1.83
N MET A 67 -9.10 -7.34 -0.72
CA MET A 67 -9.54 -7.85 0.57
C MET A 67 -11.06 -8.05 0.56
N GLU A 68 -11.56 -9.22 1.00
CA GLU A 68 -13.00 -9.58 1.02
C GLU A 68 -13.88 -8.61 1.84
N HIS A 69 -13.28 -7.75 2.67
CA HIS A 69 -13.97 -6.81 3.56
C HIS A 69 -14.55 -5.56 2.86
N MET A 70 -14.34 -5.38 1.56
CA MET A 70 -15.03 -4.33 0.81
C MET A 70 -16.08 -4.99 -0.09
N GLY A 71 -17.24 -5.28 0.53
CA GLY A 71 -18.38 -5.91 -0.12
C GLY A 71 -18.67 -5.30 -1.48
N GLY A 72 -18.57 -6.14 -2.51
CA GLY A 72 -18.98 -5.79 -3.86
C GLY A 72 -20.46 -5.40 -3.85
N VAL A 73 -20.73 -4.14 -4.10
CA VAL A 73 -21.98 -3.74 -4.72
C VAL A 73 -21.69 -3.61 -6.20
N SER A 74 -22.14 -4.63 -6.93
CA SER A 74 -22.40 -4.55 -8.36
C SER A 74 -23.08 -3.22 -8.67
N PHE A 75 -22.55 -2.50 -9.65
CA PHE A 75 -23.17 -1.32 -10.21
C PHE A 75 -24.40 -1.71 -11.02
N GLU A 76 -25.48 -2.07 -10.35
CA GLU A 76 -26.81 -2.01 -10.89
C GLU A 76 -27.67 -1.39 -9.80
N GLU A 77 -27.92 -0.09 -9.95
CA GLU A 77 -28.92 0.72 -9.23
C GLU A 77 -28.65 0.97 -7.74
N ASP A 78 -28.05 2.13 -7.40
CA ASP A 78 -28.33 2.89 -6.16
C ASP A 78 -27.34 4.07 -6.00
N GLU A 79 -27.58 5.17 -6.74
CA GLU A 79 -26.88 6.45 -6.52
C GLU A 79 -27.17 7.07 -5.12
N GLU A 80 -28.12 6.52 -4.37
CA GLU A 80 -28.59 7.10 -3.10
C GLU A 80 -27.84 6.61 -1.85
N LYS A 81 -27.16 5.46 -1.88
CA LYS A 81 -26.45 4.94 -0.68
C LYS A 81 -25.02 5.44 -0.54
N VAL A 82 -24.48 6.08 -1.57
CA VAL A 82 -23.10 6.61 -1.63
C VAL A 82 -22.88 7.78 -0.66
N VAL A 83 -23.94 8.36 -0.08
CA VAL A 83 -23.83 9.46 0.89
C VAL A 83 -23.54 8.94 2.30
N ALA A 84 -23.96 7.72 2.66
CA ALA A 84 -23.81 7.21 4.02
C ALA A 84 -22.39 6.72 4.37
N LEU A 85 -21.64 6.17 3.40
CA LEU A 85 -20.25 5.74 3.66
C LEU A 85 -19.25 6.92 3.74
N ARG A 86 -19.64 8.14 3.37
CA ARG A 86 -18.77 9.32 3.41
C ARG A 86 -18.36 9.76 4.82
N ALA A 87 -19.00 9.21 5.85
CA ALA A 87 -18.70 9.52 7.25
C ALA A 87 -17.69 8.58 7.93
N ALA A 88 -17.41 7.39 7.39
CA ALA A 88 -16.62 6.36 8.11
C ALA A 88 -15.11 6.38 7.78
N GLY A 89 -14.68 7.06 6.71
CA GLY A 89 -13.28 7.08 6.27
C GLY A 89 -12.39 8.10 6.98
N ALA A 90 -12.95 8.95 7.83
CA ALA A 90 -12.20 9.76 8.78
C ALA A 90 -12.09 9.00 10.10
N MET A 91 -11.39 7.86 10.10
CA MET A 91 -10.76 7.47 11.36
C MET A 91 -9.73 8.58 11.64
N GLU A 92 -10.11 9.51 12.51
CA GLU A 92 -9.21 10.31 13.32
C GLU A 92 -8.32 9.32 14.08
N ASN A 93 -7.32 8.81 13.38
CA ASN A 93 -6.15 8.28 14.02
C ASN A 93 -5.53 9.52 14.67
N ARG A 94 -5.82 9.74 15.95
CA ARG A 94 -5.15 10.75 16.77
C ARG A 94 -3.66 10.53 16.53
N MET A 95 -3.10 11.34 15.64
CA MET A 95 -1.71 11.27 15.24
C MET A 95 -0.92 11.69 16.48
N MET A 96 -0.54 10.71 17.29
CA MET A 96 0.62 10.88 18.16
C MET A 96 1.77 11.13 17.20
N ALA A 97 2.18 12.39 17.07
CA ALA A 97 3.27 12.78 16.19
C ALA A 97 4.54 12.06 16.67
N GLY A 98 4.93 11.03 15.93
CA GLY A 98 6.15 10.27 16.17
C GLY A 98 7.37 11.04 15.67
N LYS A 99 8.55 10.39 15.69
CA LYS A 99 9.72 10.94 14.99
C LYS A 99 9.47 10.98 13.48
N ARG A 100 10.23 11.82 12.78
CA ARG A 100 10.25 11.86 11.31
C ARG A 100 10.81 10.53 10.78
N CYS A 101 10.13 9.95 9.81
CA CYS A 101 10.59 8.77 9.08
C CYS A 101 11.62 9.18 8.03
N GLU A 102 12.78 8.52 8.00
CA GLU A 102 13.84 8.75 7.01
C GLU A 102 13.47 8.24 5.60
N GLU A 103 12.48 7.34 5.48
CA GLU A 103 12.00 6.84 4.19
C GLU A 103 10.90 7.73 3.59
N CYS A 104 9.79 7.95 4.29
CA CYS A 104 8.63 8.67 3.74
C CYS A 104 8.51 10.13 4.20
N GLY A 105 9.34 10.57 5.14
CA GLY A 105 9.32 11.94 5.67
C GLY A 105 8.15 12.28 6.60
N HIS A 106 7.25 11.34 6.89
CA HIS A 106 6.10 11.57 7.79
C HIS A 106 6.50 11.43 9.27
N TYR A 107 5.87 12.20 10.15
CA TYR A 107 6.06 12.14 11.61
C TYR A 107 5.24 11.02 12.24
N ALA A 108 5.52 9.78 11.85
CA ALA A 108 4.76 8.58 12.20
C ALA A 108 5.62 7.43 12.73
N VAL A 109 6.90 7.66 13.07
CA VAL A 109 7.75 6.60 13.62
C VAL A 109 7.41 6.38 15.10
N ILE A 110 7.01 5.15 15.42
CA ILE A 110 6.75 4.65 16.76
C ILE A 110 7.73 3.51 17.09
N ARG A 111 7.88 3.16 18.36
CA ARG A 111 8.65 1.97 18.76
C ARG A 111 7.68 0.81 18.98
N ARG A 112 7.76 -0.23 18.16
CA ARG A 112 6.91 -1.43 18.21
C ARG A 112 7.83 -2.65 18.31
N ASP A 113 7.62 -3.51 19.30
CA ASP A 113 8.37 -4.76 19.48
C ASP A 113 9.91 -4.58 19.54
N GLY A 114 10.37 -3.45 20.09
CA GLY A 114 11.80 -3.11 20.19
C GLY A 114 12.40 -2.45 18.93
N CYS A 115 11.64 -2.35 17.84
CA CYS A 115 12.06 -1.73 16.59
C CYS A 115 11.39 -0.38 16.36
N GLU A 116 12.07 0.51 15.64
CA GLU A 116 11.42 1.70 15.06
C GLU A 116 10.52 1.26 13.90
N TYR A 117 9.25 1.66 13.91
CA TYR A 117 8.26 1.32 12.90
C TYR A 117 7.49 2.56 12.46
N CYS A 118 7.44 2.85 11.17
CA CYS A 118 6.65 3.96 10.63
C CYS A 118 5.21 3.53 10.36
N THR A 119 4.25 4.09 11.11
CA THR A 119 2.82 3.81 10.89
C THR A 119 2.28 4.38 9.58
N ALA A 120 3.02 5.27 8.91
CA ALA A 120 2.60 5.89 7.64
C ALA A 120 3.07 5.14 6.40
N CYS A 121 4.24 4.50 6.41
CA CYS A 121 4.79 3.78 5.24
C CYS A 121 5.23 2.34 5.51
N GLY A 122 5.16 1.87 6.76
CA GLY A 122 5.57 0.51 7.14
C GLY A 122 7.08 0.30 7.29
N ALA A 123 7.90 1.34 7.12
CA ALA A 123 9.36 1.24 7.24
C ALA A 123 9.77 0.74 8.64
N LEU A 124 10.65 -0.26 8.66
CA LEU A 124 11.33 -0.76 9.85
C LEU A 124 12.70 -0.07 9.96
N GLY A 125 12.95 0.57 11.10
CA GLY A 125 14.22 1.17 11.45
C GLY A 125 14.95 0.34 12.50
N SER A 126 15.84 0.99 13.24
CA SER A 126 16.73 0.35 14.21
C SER A 126 15.98 -0.49 15.26
N CYS A 127 16.32 -1.78 15.35
CA CYS A 127 15.84 -2.70 16.38
C CYS A 127 16.87 -2.81 17.53
N GLY A 128 16.46 -2.56 18.77
CA GLY A 128 17.33 -2.62 19.95
C GLY A 128 16.59 -2.60 21.28
#